data_AF-A0A1R1X514-F1
#
_entry.id   AF-A0A1R1X514-F1
#
_cell.length_a   1.000
_cell.length_b   1.000
_cell.length_c   1.000
_cell.angle_alpha   90.00
_cell.angle_beta   90.00
_cell.angle_gamma   90.00
#
_symmetry.space_group_name_H-M   'P 1'
#
loop_
_entity.id
_entity.type
_entity.pdbx_description
1 polymer ?
#
loop_
_entity_poly.entity_id
_entity_poly.type
_entity_poly.pdbx_seq_one_letter_code
_entity_poly.pdbx_strand_id
1 'polypeptide(L)' 'MSNLLGLVTLPNIIFVSSILSVFNSVQCMIQPLGLTRKLYSRRSHEVTPLSSHTFAAWTVLSAILRYKCSMDLSNPV' A
#
# COMPACT_ATOMS: atom_id res chain seq x y z
N MET A 1 -15.26 22.61 7.03
CA MET A 1 -14.00 22.46 6.27
C MET A 1 -12.74 22.35 7.16
N SER A 2 -12.84 22.58 8.48
CA SER A 2 -11.72 22.43 9.44
C SER A 2 -11.34 20.96 9.76
N ASN A 3 -12.31 20.04 9.81
CA ASN A 3 -12.05 18.63 10.15
C ASN A 3 -11.34 17.84 9.04
N LEU A 4 -11.49 18.23 7.78
CA LEU A 4 -10.81 17.55 6.65
C LEU A 4 -9.32 17.90 6.61
N LEU A 5 -8.96 19.12 7.01
CA LEU A 5 -7.57 19.57 7.14
C LEU A 5 -6.87 18.95 8.36
N GLY A 6 -7.60 18.68 9.45
CA GLY A 6 -7.08 17.95 10.62
C GLY A 6 -6.77 16.46 10.37
N LEU A 7 -7.38 15.86 9.34
CA LEU A 7 -7.05 14.51 8.86
C LEU A 7 -5.78 14.48 7.99
N VAL A 8 -5.37 15.63 7.43
CA VAL A 8 -4.17 15.79 6.59
C VAL A 8 -2.97 16.17 7.46
N THR A 9 -2.85 15.57 8.65
CA THR A 9 -1.60 15.63 9.41
C THR A 9 -0.66 14.54 8.90
N LEU A 10 0.64 14.86 8.83
CA LEU A 10 1.69 13.94 8.35
C LEU A 10 1.58 12.51 8.92
N PRO A 11 1.40 12.27 10.24
CA PRO A 11 1.25 10.92 10.78
C PRO A 11 -0.04 10.21 10.31
N ASN A 12 -1.17 10.92 10.23
CA ASN A 12 -2.44 10.31 9.79
C ASN A 12 -2.39 9.87 8.31
N ILE A 13 -1.72 10.63 7.44
CA ILE A 13 -1.54 10.28 6.03
C ILE A 13 -0.65 9.02 5.90
N ILE A 14 0.42 8.93 6.71
CA ILE A 14 1.31 7.76 6.73
C ILE A 14 0.57 6.52 7.24
N PHE A 15 -0.28 6.69 8.26
CA PHE A 15 -1.13 5.63 8.79
C PHE A 15 -2.14 5.11 7.74
N VAL A 16 -2.86 6.00 7.08
CA VAL A 16 -3.80 5.64 6.00
C VAL A 16 -3.06 4.97 4.84
N SER A 17 -1.86 5.45 4.48
CA SER A 17 -1.01 4.83 3.45
C SER A 17 -0.59 3.40 3.82
N SER A 18 -0.33 3.12 5.09
CA SER A 18 -0.02 1.76 5.57
C SER A 18 -1.22 0.82 5.37
N ILE A 19 -2.42 1.24 5.77
CA ILE A 19 -3.65 0.46 5.57
C ILE A 19 -3.88 0.20 4.08
N LEU A 20 -3.79 1.23 3.24
CA LEU A 20 -3.95 1.10 1.79
C LEU A 20 -2.91 0.17 1.16
N SER A 21 -1.66 0.15 1.66
CA SER A 21 -0.64 -0.80 1.21
C SER A 21 -0.98 -2.25 1.57
N VAL A 22 -1.55 -2.51 2.74
CA VAL A 22 -2.00 -3.86 3.11
C VAL A 22 -3.13 -4.31 2.19
N PHE A 23 -4.12 -3.45 1.92
CA PHE A 23 -5.19 -3.75 0.97
C PHE A 23 -4.65 -4.04 -0.44
N ASN A 24 -3.67 -3.27 -0.92
CA ASN A 24 -3.02 -3.48 -2.22
C ASN A 24 -2.29 -4.84 -2.26
N SER A 25 -1.60 -5.22 -1.18
CA SER A 25 -0.93 -6.53 -1.10
C SER A 25 -1.92 -7.69 -1.13
N VAL A 26 -3.04 -7.57 -0.41
CA VAL A 26 -4.14 -8.55 -0.45
C VAL A 26 -4.73 -8.65 -1.85
N GLN A 27 -4.92 -7.53 -2.57
CA GLN A 27 -5.37 -7.56 -3.97
C GLN A 27 -4.38 -8.28 -4.89
N CYS A 28 -3.07 -8.08 -4.70
CA CYS A 28 -2.04 -8.79 -5.45
C CYS A 28 -2.00 -10.30 -5.16
N MET A 29 -2.36 -10.75 -3.95
CA MET A 29 -2.38 -12.18 -3.59
C MET A 29 -3.66 -12.90 -3.99
N ILE A 30 -4.84 -12.29 -3.78
CA ILE A 30 -6.14 -12.94 -4.03
C ILE A 30 -6.46 -12.94 -5.53
N GLN A 31 -6.07 -11.89 -6.25
CA GLN A 31 -6.46 -11.72 -7.65
C GLN A 31 -5.31 -11.20 -8.53
N PRO A 32 -4.20 -11.97 -8.65
CA PRO A 32 -2.97 -11.53 -9.31
C PRO A 32 -3.13 -11.10 -10.78
N LEU A 33 -4.18 -11.57 -11.48
CA LEU A 33 -4.43 -11.31 -12.91
C LEU A 33 -5.72 -10.55 -13.22
N GLY A 34 -6.49 -10.09 -12.22
CA GLY A 34 -7.78 -9.43 -12.46
C GLY A 34 -7.65 -7.95 -12.81
N LEU A 35 -7.32 -7.14 -11.80
CA LEU A 35 -7.20 -5.68 -11.93
C LEU A 35 -5.87 -5.28 -12.61
N THR A 36 -4.78 -5.94 -12.20
CA THR A 36 -3.41 -5.66 -12.67
C THR A 36 -3.26 -5.94 -14.16
N ARG A 37 -3.81 -7.05 -14.68
CA ARG A 37 -3.76 -7.37 -16.11
C ARG A 37 -4.55 -6.38 -16.97
N LYS A 38 -5.66 -5.85 -16.43
CA LYS A 38 -6.50 -4.85 -17.11
C LYS A 38 -5.82 -3.47 -17.14
N LEU A 39 -5.14 -3.10 -16.06
CA LEU A 39 -4.35 -1.88 -15.95
C LEU A 39 -3.10 -1.92 -16.86
N TYR A 40 -2.41 -3.07 -16.89
CA TYR A 40 -1.25 -3.35 -17.75
C TYR A 40 -1.63 -3.99 -19.10
N SER A 41 -2.79 -3.64 -19.66
CA SER A 41 -3.32 -4.21 -20.91
C SER A 41 -2.37 -4.10 -22.11
N ARG A 42 -1.40 -3.17 -22.08
CA ARG A 42 -0.37 -3.00 -23.13
C ARG A 42 0.80 -4.00 -23.03
N ARG A 43 1.03 -4.62 -21.88
CA ARG A 43 2.16 -5.56 -21.59
C ARG A 43 1.71 -6.70 -20.67
N SER A 44 0.54 -7.28 -20.95
CA SER A 44 -0.08 -8.29 -20.08
C SER A 44 0.74 -9.58 -19.91
N HIS A 45 1.76 -9.82 -20.75
CA HIS A 45 2.65 -10.98 -20.68
C HIS A 45 3.76 -10.84 -19.62
N GLU A 46 4.10 -9.62 -19.20
CA GLU A 46 5.13 -9.37 -18.18
C GLU A 46 4.58 -9.52 -16.75
N VAL A 47 3.25 -9.53 -16.61
CA VAL A 47 2.56 -9.66 -15.32
C VAL A 47 2.43 -11.14 -14.97
N THR A 48 3.49 -11.69 -14.39
CA THR A 48 3.52 -13.08 -13.93
C THR A 48 2.99 -13.18 -12.49
N PRO A 49 2.35 -14.30 -12.11
CA PRO A 49 1.91 -14.51 -10.73
C PRO A 49 3.08 -14.44 -9.74
N LEU A 50 4.27 -14.91 -10.12
CA LEU A 50 5.48 -14.80 -9.31
C LEU A 50 5.87 -13.33 -9.02
N SER A 51 5.86 -12.48 -10.06
CA SER A 51 6.17 -11.05 -9.91
C SER A 51 5.14 -10.32 -9.04
N SER A 52 3.87 -10.71 -9.11
CA SER A 52 2.80 -10.14 -8.29
C SER A 52 2.97 -10.45 -6.80
N HIS A 53 3.44 -11.65 -6.46
CA HIS A 53 3.70 -12.03 -5.07
C HIS A 53 4.91 -11.31 -4.49
N THR A 54 5.97 -11.13 -5.27
CA THR A 54 7.15 -10.34 -4.84
C THR A 54 6.78 -8.88 -4.60
N PHE A 55 5.95 -8.30 -5.47
CA PHE A 55 5.43 -6.95 -5.29
C PHE A 55 4.52 -6.84 -4.05
N ALA A 56 3.70 -7.86 -3.80
CA ALA A 56 2.87 -7.95 -2.60
C ALA A 56 3.72 -8.00 -1.32
N ALA A 57 4.78 -8.81 -1.30
CA ALA A 57 5.73 -8.92 -0.18
C ALA A 57 6.45 -7.59 0.09
N TRP A 58 6.93 -6.92 -0.97
CA TRP A 58 7.56 -5.60 -0.86
C TRP A 58 6.60 -4.53 -0.30
N THR A 59 5.34 -4.59 -0.72
CA THR A 59 4.30 -3.65 -0.27
C THR A 59 3.94 -3.88 1.20
N VAL A 60 3.90 -5.14 1.67
CA VAL A 60 3.71 -5.47 3.09
C VAL A 60 4.88 -4.98 3.94
N LEU A 61 6.11 -5.24 3.49
CA LEU A 61 7.31 -4.75 4.19
C LEU A 61 7.28 -3.22 4.32
N SER A 62 6.93 -2.54 3.23
CA SER A 62 6.78 -1.08 3.22
C SER A 62 5.62 -0.59 4.12
N ALA A 63 4.52 -1.36 4.23
CA ALA A 63 3.41 -1.03 5.12
C ALA A 63 3.82 -1.08 6.60
N ILE A 64 4.61 -2.09 6.98
CA ILE A 64 5.14 -2.25 8.35
C ILE A 64 6.05 -1.06 8.70
N LEU A 65 6.95 -0.67 7.78
CA LEU A 65 7.83 0.49 7.98
C LEU A 65 7.03 1.79 8.13
N ARG A 66 6.00 2.01 7.30
CA ARG A 66 5.12 3.18 7.41
C ARG A 66 4.34 3.20 8.71
N TYR A 67 3.85 2.04 9.17
CA TYR A 67 3.17 1.92 10.45
C TYR A 67 4.10 2.28 11.62
N LYS A 68 5.31 1.72 11.64
CA LYS A 68 6.34 2.05 12.64
C LYS A 68 6.69 3.53 12.64
N CYS A 69 6.96 4.09 11.45
CA CYS A 69 7.25 5.51 11.28
C CYS A 69 6.11 6.40 11.79
N SER A 70 4.85 6.04 11.52
CA SER A 70 3.69 6.78 12.05
C SER A 70 3.62 6.76 13.57
N MET A 71 3.95 5.63 14.22
CA MET A 71 3.95 5.53 15.67
C MET A 71 5.07 6.37 16.30
N ASP A 72 6.28 6.28 15.74
CA ASP A 72 7.42 7.06 16.23
C ASP A 72 7.21 8.57 16.03
N LEU A 73 6.57 8.97 14.92
CA LEU A 73 6.25 10.38 14.65
C LEU A 73 5.12 10.93 15.55
N SER A 74 4.23 10.05 16.02
CA SER A 74 3.17 10.42 16.97
C SER A 74 3.64 10.49 18.42
N ASN A 75 4.85 10.00 18.71
CA ASN A 75 5.47 10.05 20.03
C ASN A 75 6.71 10.97 19.98
N PRO A 76 6.55 12.30 20.10
CA PRO A 76 7.69 13.17 20.29
C PRO A 76 8.27 12.87 21.68
N VAL A 77 9.44 12.21 21.71
CA VAL A 77 10.27 12.15 22.92
C VAL A 77 10.59 13.54 23.45
#